data_AF-A0A953T0Q9-F1
#
_entry.id   AF-A0A953T0Q9-F1
#
_cell.length_a   1.000
_cell.length_b   1.000
_cell.length_c   1.000
_cell.angle_alpha   90.00
_cell.angle_beta   90.00
_cell.angle_gamma   90.00
#
_symmetry.space_group_name_H-M   'P 1'
#
loop_
_entity.id
_entity.type
_entity.pdbx_description
1 polymer ?
#
loop_
_entity_poly.entity_id
_entity_poly.type
_entity_poly.pdbx_seq_one_letter_code
_entity_poly.pdbx_strand_id
1 'polypeptide(L)'
;MKKLFLIIFLGSLLFVPLISLAGTYTACTAIDMGMCVGQIEVTYSGLVPCGGYVFDAYGNMTGREHKCQLCHLFVMLDAIIDFALFRVLPPIAALMLVFGGVIFFATAENPQTVEKAKKLLISVGLGLVVIYGAWVIITLFFTSIGVMGLNIGIENPSHWANVNCLIIRK
;
A
#
# COMPACT_ATOMS: atom_id res chain seq x y z
N MET A 1 8.40 21.70 -23.10
CA MET A 1 8.62 20.41 -22.40
C MET A 1 8.45 20.47 -20.87
N LYS A 2 8.81 21.57 -20.18
CA LYS A 2 8.55 21.75 -18.73
C LYS A 2 7.07 21.68 -18.31
N LYS A 3 6.16 22.12 -19.20
CA LYS A 3 4.70 22.09 -18.97
C LYS A 3 4.12 20.67 -19.01
N LEU A 4 4.69 19.75 -19.80
CA LEU A 4 4.21 18.37 -19.89
C LEU A 4 4.54 17.59 -18.60
N PHE A 5 5.74 17.82 -18.04
CA PHE A 5 6.15 17.26 -16.75
C PHE A 5 5.24 17.74 -15.61
N LEU A 6 4.88 19.02 -15.63
CA LEU A 6 3.99 19.62 -14.64
C LEU A 6 2.55 19.10 -14.79
N ILE A 7 2.03 18.90 -16.00
CA ILE A 7 0.68 18.36 -16.23
C ILE A 7 0.58 16.88 -15.80
N ILE A 8 1.61 16.07 -16.01
CA ILE A 8 1.59 14.67 -15.57
C ILE A 8 1.76 14.57 -14.05
N PHE A 9 2.63 15.40 -13.46
CA PHE A 9 2.82 15.44 -12.01
C PHE A 9 1.59 16.01 -11.29
N LEU A 10 0.99 17.08 -11.80
CA LEU A 10 -0.23 17.70 -11.27
C LEU A 10 -1.47 16.83 -11.56
N GLY A 11 -1.50 16.10 -12.68
CA GLY A 11 -2.53 15.12 -12.99
C GLY A 11 -2.50 13.92 -12.04
N SER A 12 -1.31 13.38 -11.75
CA SER A 12 -1.12 12.36 -10.72
C SER A 12 -1.49 12.90 -9.33
N LEU A 13 -1.01 14.09 -8.96
CA LEU A 13 -1.28 14.72 -7.67
C LEU A 13 -2.74 15.14 -7.48
N LEU A 14 -3.50 15.41 -8.54
CA LEU A 14 -4.93 15.75 -8.49
C LEU A 14 -5.87 14.55 -8.62
N PHE A 15 -5.43 13.43 -9.22
CA PHE A 15 -6.20 12.18 -9.24
C PHE A 15 -6.04 11.37 -7.94
N VAL A 16 -4.89 11.48 -7.27
CA VAL A 16 -4.58 10.78 -6.02
C VAL A 16 -5.48 11.16 -4.82
N PRO A 17 -5.91 12.42 -4.59
CA PRO A 17 -6.72 12.77 -3.42
C PRO A 17 -8.19 12.33 -3.53
N LEU A 18 -8.72 12.01 -4.72
CA LEU A 18 -10.13 11.59 -4.87
C LEU A 18 -10.40 10.17 -4.35
N ILE A 19 -9.36 9.43 -3.93
CA ILE A 19 -9.43 8.00 -3.63
C ILE A 19 -8.80 7.67 -2.27
N SER A 20 -8.22 8.66 -1.58
CA SER A 20 -7.44 8.45 -0.37
C SER A 20 -8.18 9.02 0.83
N LEU A 21 -8.91 8.15 1.55
CA LEU A 21 -8.99 8.10 3.02
C LEU A 21 -10.11 7.19 3.57
N ALA A 22 -10.79 6.41 2.71
CA ALA A 22 -11.66 5.33 3.17
C ALA A 22 -10.95 3.99 2.94
N GLY A 23 -10.62 3.30 4.03
CA GLY A 23 -10.04 1.96 4.00
C GLY A 23 -11.02 0.94 4.55
N THR A 24 -10.84 -0.32 4.16
CA THR A 24 -11.55 -1.47 4.73
C THR A 24 -10.54 -2.40 5.36
N TYR A 25 -10.81 -2.90 6.56
CA TYR A 25 -10.02 -3.97 7.15
C TYR A 25 -10.93 -5.07 7.67
N THR A 26 -10.45 -6.31 7.61
CA THR A 26 -11.14 -7.45 8.20
C THR A 26 -10.82 -7.54 9.68
N ALA A 27 -11.86 -7.53 10.51
CA ALA A 27 -11.75 -7.65 11.95
C ALA A 27 -12.36 -8.96 12.44
N CYS A 28 -11.79 -9.51 13.51
CA CYS A 28 -12.23 -10.74 14.14
C CYS A 28 -13.20 -10.43 15.29
N THR A 29 -14.36 -11.09 15.29
CA THR A 29 -15.36 -10.93 16.36
C THR A 29 -15.02 -11.70 17.63
N ALA A 30 -14.28 -12.79 17.50
CA ALA A 30 -13.75 -13.59 18.59
C ALA A 30 -12.43 -14.25 18.16
N ILE A 31 -11.61 -14.61 19.14
CA ILE A 31 -10.51 -15.55 18.96
C ILE A 31 -10.89 -16.78 19.77
N ASP A 32 -10.94 -17.92 19.08
CA ASP A 32 -11.09 -19.22 19.71
C ASP A 32 -9.88 -20.08 19.33
N MET A 33 -9.25 -20.71 20.33
CA MET A 33 -8.01 -21.49 20.18
C MET A 33 -6.89 -20.79 19.36
N GLY A 34 -6.77 -19.46 19.48
CA GLY A 34 -5.73 -18.69 18.77
C GLY A 34 -6.03 -18.41 17.29
N MET A 35 -7.21 -18.79 16.80
CA MET A 35 -7.67 -18.49 15.44
C MET A 35 -8.85 -17.51 15.47
N CYS A 36 -8.97 -16.71 14.42
CA CYS A 36 -10.10 -15.79 14.28
C CYS A 36 -11.39 -16.54 13.97
N VAL A 37 -12.43 -16.27 14.76
CA VAL A 37 -13.79 -16.80 14.56
C VAL A 37 -14.74 -15.64 14.32
N GLY A 38 -15.31 -15.61 13.11
CA GLY A 38 -16.17 -14.55 12.60
C GLY A 38 -15.36 -13.34 12.10
N GLN A 39 -15.50 -13.03 10.81
CA GLN A 39 -14.86 -11.88 10.15
C GLN A 39 -15.93 -10.81 9.85
N ILE A 40 -15.62 -9.57 10.18
CA ILE A 40 -16.43 -8.40 9.81
C ILE A 40 -15.53 -7.46 9.03
N GLU A 41 -16.01 -7.01 7.87
CA GLU A 41 -15.38 -5.92 7.14
C GLU A 41 -15.76 -4.60 7.80
N VAL A 42 -14.75 -3.92 8.35
CA VAL A 42 -14.94 -2.61 8.96
C VAL A 42 -14.48 -1.57 7.96
N THR A 43 -15.42 -0.74 7.53
CA THR A 43 -15.11 0.46 6.74
C THR A 43 -14.83 1.61 7.70
N TYR A 44 -13.69 2.27 7.53
CA TYR A 44 -13.35 3.45 8.31
C TYR A 44 -13.07 4.62 7.37
N SER A 45 -13.45 5.81 7.82
CA SER A 45 -13.14 7.07 7.15
C SER A 45 -12.12 7.82 7.98
N GLY A 46 -10.92 8.03 7.45
CA GLY A 46 -9.81 8.68 8.16
C GLY A 46 -8.56 7.79 8.27
N LEU A 47 -7.48 8.36 8.80
CA LEU A 47 -6.19 7.67 8.91
C LEU A 47 -6.14 6.66 10.06
N VAL A 48 -6.90 6.90 11.14
CA VAL A 48 -6.88 6.07 12.34
C VAL A 48 -8.09 5.13 12.34
N PRO A 49 -7.91 3.80 12.21
CA PRO A 49 -9.00 2.84 12.12
C PRO A 49 -9.57 2.44 13.51
N CYS A 50 -9.53 3.32 14.51
CA CYS A 50 -9.99 3.04 15.89
C CYS A 50 -10.49 4.31 16.61
N GLY A 51 -11.14 4.13 17.76
CA GLY A 51 -11.67 5.26 18.56
C GLY A 51 -12.98 5.85 18.04
N GLY A 52 -13.68 5.14 17.14
CA GLY A 52 -14.97 5.52 16.59
C GLY A 52 -16.02 4.42 16.73
N TYR A 53 -17.21 4.69 16.18
CA TYR A 53 -18.29 3.72 16.08
C TYR A 53 -18.08 2.81 14.86
N VAL A 54 -18.28 1.50 15.00
CA VAL A 54 -18.26 0.58 13.86
C VAL A 54 -19.64 0.43 13.26
N PHE A 55 -19.66 0.58 11.94
CA PHE A 55 -20.79 0.30 11.08
C PHE A 55 -20.62 -1.11 10.53
N ASP A 56 -21.70 -1.89 10.51
CA ASP A 56 -21.70 -3.15 9.77
C ASP A 56 -21.71 -2.88 8.25
N ALA A 57 -21.58 -3.96 7.46
CA ALA A 57 -21.71 -3.90 6.00
C ALA A 57 -23.08 -3.38 5.51
N TYR A 58 -24.06 -3.22 6.41
CA TYR A 58 -25.41 -2.72 6.13
C TYR A 58 -25.60 -1.25 6.57
N GLY A 59 -24.54 -0.59 7.05
CA GLY A 59 -24.58 0.81 7.49
C GLY A 59 -25.24 1.02 8.85
N ASN A 60 -25.56 -0.04 9.60
CA ASN A 60 -26.10 0.06 10.94
C ASN A 60 -24.97 0.32 11.93
N MET A 61 -25.18 1.31 12.81
CA MET A 61 -24.30 1.58 13.92
C MET A 61 -24.38 0.41 14.90
N THR A 62 -23.38 -0.47 14.88
CA THR A 62 -23.32 -1.62 15.79
C THR A 62 -22.88 -1.24 17.20
N GLY A 63 -22.78 0.07 17.47
CA GLY A 63 -22.86 0.70 18.78
C GLY A 63 -21.97 0.06 19.82
N ARG A 64 -20.66 0.26 19.73
CA ARG A 64 -19.73 0.40 20.86
C ARG A 64 -18.40 0.96 20.37
N GLU A 65 -17.80 1.85 21.14
CA GLU A 65 -16.45 2.35 20.91
C GLU A 65 -15.44 1.21 21.09
N HIS A 66 -14.63 0.93 20.06
CA HIS A 66 -13.55 -0.03 20.18
C HIS A 66 -12.30 0.69 20.65
N LYS A 67 -11.71 0.21 21.75
CA LYS A 67 -10.45 0.75 22.24
C LYS A 67 -9.35 0.52 21.21
N CYS A 68 -8.56 1.56 20.97
CA CYS A 68 -7.35 1.44 20.17
C CYS A 68 -6.38 0.46 20.84
N GLN A 69 -6.14 -0.66 20.17
CA GLN A 69 -5.11 -1.64 20.50
C GLN A 69 -3.96 -1.49 19.52
N LEU A 70 -2.79 -2.04 19.86
CA LEU A 70 -1.62 -2.04 18.98
C LEU A 70 -1.89 -2.68 17.61
N CYS A 71 -2.85 -3.60 17.49
CA CYS A 71 -3.26 -4.17 16.21
C CYS A 71 -3.76 -3.10 15.21
N HIS A 72 -4.55 -2.12 15.65
CA HIS A 72 -5.06 -1.05 14.77
C HIS A 72 -3.95 -0.14 14.24
N LEU A 73 -2.81 -0.05 14.93
CA LEU A 73 -1.64 0.67 14.44
C LEU A 73 -0.99 -0.06 13.26
N PHE A 74 -0.93 -1.40 13.31
CA PHE A 74 -0.44 -2.20 12.19
C PHE A 74 -1.38 -2.16 10.99
N VAL A 75 -2.70 -2.10 11.19
CA VAL A 75 -3.68 -1.91 10.10
C VAL A 75 -3.50 -0.55 9.43
N MET A 76 -3.26 0.51 10.19
CA MET A 76 -2.97 1.83 9.61
C MET A 76 -1.67 1.78 8.79
N LEU A 77 -0.63 1.13 9.32
CA LEU A 77 0.64 0.97 8.61
C LEU A 77 0.47 0.13 7.33
N ASP A 78 -0.41 -0.87 7.37
CA ASP A 78 -0.81 -1.66 6.20
C ASP A 78 -1.28 -0.77 5.06
N ALA A 79 -2.33 -0.01 5.33
CA ALA A 79 -2.90 0.93 4.38
C ALA A 79 -1.89 1.97 3.84
N ILE A 80 -0.95 2.44 4.66
CA ILE A 80 0.08 3.41 4.24
C ILE A 80 1.08 2.78 3.28
N ILE A 81 1.57 1.58 3.62
CA ILE A 81 2.55 0.87 2.79
C ILE A 81 1.88 0.44 1.48
N ASP A 82 0.62 -0.02 1.50
CA ASP A 82 -0.13 -0.35 0.29
C ASP A 82 -0.33 0.85 -0.62
N PHE A 83 -0.70 1.98 -0.03
CA PHE A 83 -0.81 3.23 -0.77
C PHE A 83 0.54 3.60 -1.41
N ALA A 84 1.64 3.49 -0.67
CA ALA A 84 2.97 3.78 -1.21
C ALA A 84 3.37 2.80 -2.33
N LEU A 85 3.19 1.50 -2.14
CA LEU A 85 3.65 0.44 -3.05
C LEU A 85 2.79 0.24 -4.28
N PHE A 86 1.46 0.28 -4.13
CA PHE A 86 0.54 -0.04 -5.21
C PHE A 86 -0.10 1.20 -5.83
N ARG A 87 -0.20 2.32 -5.10
CA ARG A 87 -0.80 3.57 -5.62
C ARG A 87 0.24 4.56 -6.12
N VAL A 88 1.33 4.77 -5.37
CA VAL A 88 2.30 5.85 -5.62
C VAL A 88 3.50 5.36 -6.44
N LEU A 89 4.03 4.18 -6.14
CA LEU A 89 5.23 3.66 -6.81
C LEU A 89 5.06 3.37 -8.32
N PRO A 90 3.98 2.70 -8.78
CA PRO A 90 3.81 2.40 -10.21
C PRO A 90 3.79 3.63 -11.12
N PRO A 91 3.07 4.73 -10.82
CA PRO A 91 3.10 5.92 -11.68
C PRO A 91 4.47 6.62 -11.65
N ILE A 92 5.18 6.63 -10.52
CA ILE A 92 6.54 7.19 -10.45
C ILE A 92 7.52 6.37 -11.30
N ALA A 93 7.48 5.04 -11.17
CA ALA A 93 8.33 4.13 -11.94
C ALA A 93 8.07 4.27 -13.44
N ALA A 94 6.80 4.31 -13.85
CA ALA A 94 6.41 4.53 -15.24
C ALA A 94 6.93 5.88 -15.78
N LEU A 95 6.83 6.96 -14.99
CA LEU A 95 7.32 8.28 -15.38
C LEU A 95 8.84 8.28 -15.61
N MET A 96 9.61 7.69 -14.69
CA MET A 96 11.06 7.61 -14.82
C MET A 96 11.48 6.73 -16.00
N LEU A 97 10.75 5.65 -16.27
CA LEU A 97 11.04 4.75 -17.38
C LEU A 97 10.76 5.42 -18.73
N VAL A 98 9.65 6.14 -18.86
CA VAL A 98 9.35 6.94 -20.06
C VAL A 98 10.39 8.04 -20.25
N PHE A 99 10.76 8.76 -19.19
CA PHE A 99 11.75 9.82 -19.28
C PHE A 99 13.14 9.30 -19.67
N GLY A 100 13.58 8.21 -19.05
CA GLY A 100 14.83 7.53 -19.40
C GLY A 100 14.80 6.98 -20.83
N GLY A 101 13.66 6.43 -21.27
CA GLY A 101 13.46 5.93 -22.63
C GLY A 101 13.55 7.02 -23.69
N VAL A 102 12.87 8.16 -23.48
CA VAL A 102 12.89 9.29 -24.42
C VAL A 102 14.30 9.85 -24.58
N ILE A 103 15.05 10.01 -23.48
CA ILE A 103 16.44 10.49 -23.55
C ILE A 103 17.32 9.47 -24.29
N PHE A 104 17.14 8.17 -24.01
CA PHE A 104 17.91 7.12 -24.67
C PHE A 104 17.75 7.14 -26.20
N PHE A 105 16.52 7.31 -26.71
CA PHE A 105 16.26 7.40 -28.15
C PHE A 105 16.69 8.75 -28.75
N ALA A 106 16.46 9.87 -28.05
CA ALA A 106 16.71 11.20 -28.59
C ALA A 106 18.20 11.57 -28.69
N THR A 107 19.07 10.92 -27.90
CA THR A 107 20.51 11.23 -27.87
C THR A 107 21.39 10.08 -28.38
N ALA A 108 20.86 9.25 -29.29
CA ALA A 108 21.57 8.10 -29.83
C ALA A 108 22.92 8.43 -30.48
N GLU A 109 23.10 9.67 -30.96
CA GLU A 109 24.31 10.14 -31.64
C GLU A 109 25.47 10.50 -30.68
N ASN A 110 25.19 10.74 -29.39
CA ASN A 110 26.24 11.08 -28.42
C ASN A 110 26.48 9.93 -27.43
N PRO A 111 27.65 9.25 -27.50
CA PRO A 111 27.95 8.09 -26.66
C PRO A 111 27.96 8.42 -25.16
N GLN A 112 28.33 9.65 -24.79
CA GLN A 112 28.35 10.07 -23.37
C GLN A 112 26.94 10.17 -22.78
N THR A 113 25.94 10.54 -23.59
CA THR A 113 24.56 10.70 -23.11
C THR A 113 23.83 9.36 -23.08
N VAL A 114 24.13 8.46 -24.01
CA VAL A 114 23.63 7.07 -24.03
C VAL A 114 24.08 6.30 -22.79
N GLU A 115 25.35 6.43 -22.39
CA GLU A 115 25.87 5.75 -21.19
C GLU A 115 25.16 6.24 -19.91
N LYS A 116 24.91 7.55 -19.82
CA LYS A 116 24.15 8.13 -18.70
C LYS A 116 22.70 7.63 -18.68
N ALA A 117 22.03 7.55 -19.82
CA ALA A 117 20.67 7.04 -19.91
C ALA A 117 20.56 5.55 -19.51
N LYS A 118 21.52 4.70 -19.93
CA LYS A 118 21.58 3.30 -19.49
C LYS A 118 21.77 3.16 -17.98
N LYS A 119 22.69 3.94 -17.40
CA LYS A 119 22.90 3.96 -15.94
C LYS A 119 21.62 4.34 -15.20
N LEU A 120 20.87 5.30 -15.73
CA LEU A 120 19.60 5.76 -15.16
C LEU A 120 18.51 4.68 -15.23
N LEU A 121 18.39 3.97 -16.35
CA LEU A 121 17.44 2.86 -16.50
C LEU A 121 17.78 1.69 -15.56
N ILE A 122 19.07 1.33 -15.44
CA ILE A 122 19.51 0.27 -14.53
C ILE A 122 19.28 0.68 -13.07
N SER A 123 19.52 1.94 -12.71
CA SER A 123 19.26 2.41 -11.34
C SER A 123 17.78 2.35 -10.96
N VAL A 124 16.88 2.66 -11.90
CA VAL A 124 15.43 2.55 -11.69
C VAL A 124 15.01 1.09 -11.54
N GLY A 125 15.51 0.20 -12.41
CA GLY A 125 15.24 -1.23 -12.32
C GLY A 125 15.72 -1.83 -11.00
N LEU A 126 16.94 -1.48 -10.57
CA LEU A 126 17.49 -1.94 -9.29
C LEU A 126 16.69 -1.40 -8.09
N GLY A 127 16.24 -0.14 -8.14
CA GLY A 127 15.39 0.44 -7.11
C GLY A 127 14.07 -0.31 -6.96
N LEU A 128 13.42 -0.67 -8.07
CA LEU A 128 12.18 -1.44 -8.07
C LEU A 128 12.38 -2.83 -7.44
N VAL A 129 13.47 -3.51 -7.79
CA VAL A 129 13.84 -4.81 -7.21
C VAL A 129 14.08 -4.72 -5.71
N VAL A 130 14.77 -3.67 -5.23
CA VAL A 130 15.02 -3.49 -3.79
C VAL A 130 13.73 -3.23 -3.02
N ILE A 131 12.81 -2.43 -3.57
CA ILE A 131 11.53 -2.11 -2.92
C ILE A 131 10.66 -3.37 -2.78
N TYR A 132 10.46 -4.11 -3.87
CA TYR A 132 9.69 -5.36 -3.81
C TYR A 132 10.41 -6.44 -3.00
N GLY A 133 11.74 -6.49 -3.07
CA GLY A 133 12.54 -7.40 -2.25
C GLY A 133 12.40 -7.11 -0.75
N ALA A 134 12.42 -5.83 -0.36
CA ALA A 134 12.20 -5.43 1.02
C ALA A 134 10.81 -5.81 1.50
N TRP A 135 9.77 -5.61 0.68
CA TRP A 135 8.40 -6.02 1.01
C TRP A 135 8.32 -7.53 1.31
N VAL A 136 8.93 -8.37 0.47
CA VAL A 136 8.95 -9.82 0.68
C VAL A 136 9.66 -10.19 1.99
N ILE A 137 10.82 -9.58 2.26
CA ILE A 137 11.59 -9.85 3.49
C ILE A 137 10.79 -9.47 4.73
N ILE A 138 10.15 -8.31 4.73
CA ILE A 138 9.33 -7.81 5.84
C ILE A 138 8.15 -8.77 6.07
N THR A 139 7.44 -9.16 5.01
CA THR A 139 6.31 -10.09 5.09
C THR A 139 6.73 -11.44 5.66
N LEU A 140 7.87 -11.98 5.22
CA LEU A 140 8.44 -13.22 5.76
C LEU A 140 8.78 -13.09 7.25
N PHE A 141 9.37 -11.98 7.66
CA PHE A 141 9.71 -11.72 9.06
C PHE A 141 8.45 -11.70 9.95
N PHE A 142 7.44 -10.92 9.58
CA PHE A 142 6.20 -10.85 10.35
C PHE A 142 5.36 -12.14 10.31
N THR A 143 5.45 -12.89 9.22
CA THR A 143 4.83 -14.23 9.12
C THR A 143 5.49 -15.22 10.09
N SER A 144 6.82 -15.18 10.21
CA SER A 144 7.56 -16.11 11.07
C SER A 144 7.26 -15.93 12.57
N ILE A 145 6.90 -14.72 12.99
CA ILE A 145 6.47 -14.42 14.36
C ILE A 145 4.96 -14.65 14.58
N GLY A 146 4.23 -15.13 13.56
CA GLY A 146 2.80 -15.48 13.66
C GLY A 146 1.84 -14.29 13.78
N VAL A 147 2.32 -13.06 13.51
CA VAL A 147 1.51 -11.84 13.56
C VAL A 147 0.74 -11.63 12.25
N MET A 148 1.23 -12.20 11.16
CA MET A 148 0.66 -12.09 9.81
C MET A 148 0.58 -13.47 9.16
N GLY A 149 -0.43 -13.70 8.33
CA GLY A 149 -0.46 -14.85 7.43
C GLY A 149 0.47 -14.64 6.23
N LEU A 150 1.07 -15.72 5.71
CA LEU A 150 1.92 -15.66 4.51
C LEU A 150 1.07 -15.16 3.32
N ASN A 151 1.24 -13.89 2.94
CA ASN A 151 0.61 -13.35 1.75
C ASN A 151 1.68 -12.99 0.72
N ILE A 152 1.76 -13.79 -0.35
CA ILE A 152 2.66 -13.56 -1.48
C ILE A 152 1.96 -12.77 -2.61
N GLY A 153 1.09 -11.80 -2.32
CA GLY A 153 0.47 -10.92 -3.31
C GLY A 153 -0.38 -11.58 -4.40
N ILE A 154 -0.68 -12.87 -4.31
CA ILE A 154 -1.49 -13.61 -5.29
C ILE A 154 -2.97 -13.61 -4.89
N GLU A 155 -3.27 -13.62 -3.58
CA GLU A 155 -4.65 -13.78 -3.09
C GLU A 155 -5.34 -12.44 -2.78
N ASN A 156 -4.58 -11.37 -2.51
CA ASN A 156 -5.11 -10.01 -2.31
C ASN A 156 -4.08 -8.96 -2.74
N PRO A 157 -4.18 -8.36 -3.94
CA PRO A 157 -3.18 -7.41 -4.44
C PRO A 157 -3.25 -6.02 -3.79
N SER A 158 -4.28 -5.76 -2.98
CA SER A 158 -4.49 -4.47 -2.31
C SER A 158 -3.91 -4.38 -0.91
N HIS A 159 -3.43 -5.50 -0.35
CA HIS A 159 -2.88 -5.58 1.00
C HIS A 159 -1.52 -6.27 1.02
N TRP A 160 -0.52 -5.62 1.61
CA TRP A 160 0.81 -6.18 1.76
C TRP A 160 0.88 -7.18 2.91
N ALA A 161 -0.01 -7.06 3.91
CA ALA A 161 -0.17 -7.98 5.03
C ALA A 161 -1.64 -8.20 5.41
N ASN A 162 -2.01 -9.45 5.74
CA ASN A 162 -3.33 -9.72 6.36
C ASN A 162 -3.23 -9.54 7.87
N VAL A 163 -3.61 -8.35 8.36
CA VAL A 163 -3.64 -8.03 9.79
C VAL A 163 -5.05 -8.28 10.34
N ASN A 164 -5.19 -9.36 11.10
CA ASN A 164 -6.46 -9.75 11.73
C ASN A 164 -6.56 -9.18 13.15
N CYS A 165 -7.44 -8.19 13.35
CA CYS A 165 -7.61 -7.55 14.67
C CYS A 165 -8.86 -8.03 15.42
N LEU A 166 -8.69 -8.37 16.70
CA LEU A 166 -9.78 -8.71 17.62
C LEU A 166 -10.60 -7.50 18.04
N ILE A 167 -11.88 -7.44 17.76
CA ILE A 167 -12.75 -6.40 18.32
C ILE A 167 -13.36 -6.92 19.63
N ILE A 168 -12.82 -6.51 20.77
CA ILE A 168 -13.44 -6.82 22.07
C ILE A 168 -14.70 -5.97 22.24
N ARG A 169 -15.85 -6.61 22.00
CA ARG A 169 -17.19 -6.07 22.26
C ARG A 169 -17.48 -6.29 23.76
N LYS A 170 -17.38 -5.27 24.61
CA LYS A 170 -17.79 -5.38 26.04
C LYS A 170 -19.28 -5.19 26.27
#